data_AF-A0A956L8G4-F1
#
_entry.id   AF-A0A956L8G4-F1
#
_cell.length_a   1.000
_cell.length_b   1.000
_cell.length_c   1.000
_cell.angle_alpha   90.00
_cell.angle_beta   90.00
_cell.angle_gamma   90.00
#
_symmetry.space_group_name_H-M   'P 1'
#
loop_
_entity.id
_entity.type
_entity.pdbx_description
1 polymer ?
#
loop_
_entity_poly.entity_id
_entity_poly.type
_entity_poly.pdbx_seq_one_letter_code
_entity_poly.pdbx_strand_id
1 'polypeptide(L)'
;MIGLSRALGLPLHVWSQCRGVWGISADGEAAPEDDQETDALAVLQRIHAAEEPGLWLLEDFHPFLRTEHHPVLRWLRELARLPTSPRKVVVLSTPATGLPHDLCKEVPTLELPLPGVADLREVFEQVASATGV
;
A
#
# COMPACT_ATOMS: atom_id res chain seq x y z
N MET A 1 0.00 3.10 8.59
CA MET A 1 1.16 2.73 7.76
C MET A 1 2.47 3.39 8.19
N ILE A 2 2.50 4.68 8.57
CA ILE A 2 3.72 5.35 9.08
C ILE A 2 4.35 4.61 10.27
N GLY A 3 3.54 4.17 11.25
CA GLY A 3 4.02 3.36 12.37
C GLY A 3 4.66 2.03 11.95
N LEU A 4 4.16 1.39 10.89
CA LEU A 4 4.72 0.15 10.35
C LEU A 4 6.05 0.41 9.65
N SER A 5 6.15 1.44 8.82
CA SER A 5 7.42 1.87 8.21
C SER A 5 8.49 2.11 9.27
N ARG A 6 8.16 2.86 10.33
CA ARG A 6 9.07 3.13 11.46
C ARG A 6 9.49 1.86 12.20
N ALA A 7 8.55 0.95 12.44
CA ALA A 7 8.84 -0.33 13.09
C ALA A 7 9.72 -1.25 12.23
N LEU A 8 9.59 -1.19 10.90
CA LEU A 8 10.37 -1.99 9.97
C LEU A 8 11.71 -1.34 9.56
N GLY A 9 11.89 -0.04 9.85
CA GLY A 9 13.05 0.73 9.43
C GLY A 9 13.16 0.86 7.90
N LEU A 10 12.02 0.85 7.20
CA LEU A 10 11.97 0.90 5.73
C LEU A 10 11.40 2.24 5.25
N PRO A 11 11.95 2.86 4.19
CA PRO A 11 11.36 4.04 3.58
C PRO A 11 9.96 3.70 3.06
N LEU A 12 9.00 4.61 3.31
CA LEU A 12 7.61 4.45 2.90
C LEU A 12 7.37 5.21 1.60
N HIS A 13 6.90 4.49 0.60
CA HIS A 13 6.45 5.04 -0.67
C HIS A 13 4.94 4.78 -0.80
N VAL A 14 4.18 5.80 -1.16
CA VAL A 14 2.74 5.70 -1.36
C VAL A 14 2.42 6.02 -2.81
N TRP A 15 1.67 5.14 -3.46
CA TRP A 15 1.18 5.35 -4.81
C TRP A 15 -0.34 5.42 -4.79
N SER A 16 -0.88 6.37 -5.56
CA SER A 16 -2.28 6.36 -5.96
C SER A 16 -2.42 6.74 -7.43
N GLN A 17 -3.48 6.24 -8.07
CA GLN A 17 -3.74 6.51 -9.49
C GLN A 17 -3.86 8.00 -9.80
N CYS A 18 -4.23 8.85 -8.84
CA CYS A 18 -4.40 10.29 -9.07
C CYS A 18 -3.12 11.10 -8.86
N ARG A 19 -2.18 10.60 -8.05
CA ARG A 19 -1.03 11.40 -7.57
C ARG A 19 0.33 10.84 -7.97
N GLY A 20 0.38 9.60 -8.46
CA GLY A 20 1.62 8.87 -8.68
C GLY A 20 2.32 8.51 -7.37
N VAL A 21 3.65 8.36 -7.42
CA VAL A 21 4.46 7.91 -6.28
C VAL A 21 4.94 9.08 -5.44
N TRP A 22 4.75 8.96 -4.12
CA TRP A 22 5.19 9.90 -3.11
C TRP A 22 6.01 9.20 -2.04
N GLY A 23 7.13 9.79 -1.65
CA GLY A 23 7.90 9.36 -0.50
C GLY A 23 7.35 10.01 0.76
N ILE A 24 7.25 9.22 1.83
CA ILE A 24 6.88 9.71 3.17
C ILE A 24 8.11 9.60 4.07
N SER A 25 8.57 10.75 4.57
CA SER A 25 9.68 10.82 5.51
C SER A 25 9.30 10.25 6.89
N ALA A 26 10.31 10.01 7.74
CA ALA A 26 10.10 9.54 9.11
C ALA A 26 9.25 10.52 9.97
N ASP A 27 9.27 11.79 9.60
CA ASP A 27 8.53 12.89 10.23
C ASP A 27 7.12 13.08 9.63
N GLY A 28 6.77 12.26 8.63
CA GLY A 28 5.45 12.28 7.98
C GLY A 28 5.32 13.30 6.85
N GLU A 29 6.42 13.96 6.47
CA GLU A 29 6.42 14.86 5.32
C GLU A 29 6.34 14.04 4.02
N ALA A 30 5.41 14.42 3.15
CA ALA A 30 5.19 13.75 1.87
C ALA A 30 5.78 14.60 0.73
N ALA A 31 6.62 13.99 -0.09
CA ALA A 31 7.21 14.61 -1.28
C ALA A 31 6.98 13.75 -2.52
N PRO A 32 6.70 14.35 -3.70
CA PRO A 32 6.60 13.59 -4.94
C PRO A 32 7.96 13.00 -5.31
N GLU A 33 7.98 11.74 -5.72
CA GLU A 33 9.19 11.05 -6.22
C GLU A 33 9.25 10.96 -7.74
N ASP A 34 8.13 11.24 -8.40
CA ASP A 34 7.95 11.08 -9.84
C ASP A 34 6.91 12.08 -10.39
N ASP A 35 6.99 12.34 -11.68
CA ASP A 35 6.11 13.22 -12.45
C ASP A 35 4.77 12.53 -12.76
N GLN A 36 4.08 12.05 -11.71
CA GLN A 36 2.74 11.46 -11.80
C GLN A 36 2.69 10.14 -12.59
N GLU A 37 3.54 9.17 -12.27
CA GLU A 37 3.38 7.81 -12.77
C GLU A 37 2.05 7.21 -12.24
N THR A 38 0.99 7.30 -13.06
CA THR A 38 -0.38 6.91 -12.72
C THR A 38 -0.77 5.54 -13.28
N ASP A 39 0.13 4.90 -14.04
CA ASP A 39 -0.10 3.57 -14.58
C ASP A 39 0.25 2.48 -13.55
N ALA A 40 -0.72 1.59 -13.33
CA ALA A 40 -0.60 0.52 -12.34
C ALA A 40 0.46 -0.53 -12.71
N LEU A 41 0.72 -0.75 -14.00
CA LEU A 41 1.74 -1.70 -14.44
C LEU A 41 3.14 -1.09 -14.26
N ALA A 42 3.30 0.18 -14.62
CA ALA A 42 4.56 0.90 -14.50
C ALA A 42 5.03 1.00 -13.04
N VAL A 43 4.14 1.28 -12.08
CA VAL A 43 4.53 1.29 -10.66
C VAL A 43 5.00 -0.09 -10.17
N LEU A 44 4.38 -1.19 -10.61
CA LEU A 44 4.82 -2.55 -10.25
C LEU A 44 6.19 -2.88 -10.84
N GLN A 45 6.44 -2.46 -12.09
CA GLN A 45 7.75 -2.59 -12.73
C GLN A 45 8.83 -1.80 -12.00
N ARG A 46 8.51 -0.58 -11.57
CA ARG A 46 9.39 0.26 -10.75
C ARG A 46 9.75 -0.41 -9.42
N ILE A 47 8.76 -0.94 -8.70
CA ILE A 47 9.00 -1.68 -7.44
C ILE A 47 9.91 -2.89 -7.69
N HIS A 48 9.67 -3.63 -8.78
CA HIS A 48 10.50 -4.78 -9.12
C HIS A 48 11.95 -4.36 -9.41
N ALA A 49 12.14 -3.27 -10.15
CA ALA A 49 13.46 -2.74 -10.52
C ALA A 49 14.21 -2.04 -9.38
N ALA A 50 13.54 -1.65 -8.29
CA ALA A 50 14.17 -0.96 -7.17
C ALA A 50 15.33 -1.79 -6.57
N GLU A 51 16.51 -1.20 -6.41
CA GLU A 51 17.66 -1.88 -5.79
C GLU A 51 17.70 -1.69 -4.26
N GLU A 52 17.01 -0.67 -3.77
CA GLU A 52 16.94 -0.33 -2.36
C GLU A 52 15.77 -1.04 -1.64
N PRO A 53 15.90 -1.31 -0.33
CA PRO A 53 14.81 -1.83 0.47
C PRO A 53 13.72 -0.76 0.66
N GLY A 54 12.46 -1.17 0.75
CA GLY A 54 11.34 -0.23 0.83
C GLY A 54 10.00 -0.86 1.18
N LEU A 55 9.09 -0.01 1.62
CA LEU A 55 7.68 -0.33 1.86
C LEU A 55 6.83 0.49 0.88
N TRP A 56 6.10 -0.19 0.00
CA TRP A 56 5.19 0.44 -0.95
C TRP A 56 3.75 0.20 -0.54
N LEU A 57 2.99 1.27 -0.38
CA LEU A 57 1.54 1.25 -0.20
C LEU A 57 0.89 1.64 -1.53
N LEU A 58 0.15 0.72 -2.14
CA LEU A 58 -0.64 0.99 -3.34
C LEU A 58 -2.10 1.22 -2.91
N GLU A 59 -2.53 2.48 -2.94
CA GLU A 59 -3.86 2.90 -2.48
C GLU A 59 -4.93 2.58 -3.52
N ASP A 60 -6.09 2.13 -3.03
CA ASP A 60 -7.27 1.80 -3.83
C ASP A 60 -6.99 0.92 -5.05
N PHE A 61 -6.12 -0.08 -4.91
CA PHE A 61 -5.62 -0.88 -6.05
C PHE A 61 -6.65 -1.86 -6.64
N HIS A 62 -7.85 -1.94 -6.06
CA HIS A 62 -8.92 -2.88 -6.42
C HIS A 62 -9.39 -2.85 -7.89
N PRO A 63 -9.39 -1.72 -8.64
CA PRO A 63 -9.80 -1.73 -10.04
C PRO A 63 -8.89 -2.59 -10.91
N PHE A 64 -7.60 -2.68 -10.55
CA PHE A 64 -6.59 -3.43 -11.28
C PHE A 64 -6.52 -4.91 -10.89
N LEU A 65 -7.22 -5.31 -9.84
CA LEU A 65 -7.30 -6.70 -9.37
C LEU A 65 -8.45 -7.46 -10.05
N ARG A 66 -8.56 -7.33 -11.37
CA ARG A 66 -9.58 -8.02 -12.18
C ARG A 66 -8.91 -8.92 -13.20
N THR A 67 -9.58 -10.01 -13.58
CA THR A 67 -9.06 -11.00 -14.53
C THR A 67 -8.70 -10.39 -15.90
N GLU A 68 -9.40 -9.31 -16.30
CA GLU A 68 -9.10 -8.54 -17.51
C GLU A 68 -7.72 -7.85 -17.48
N HIS A 69 -7.18 -7.55 -16.29
CA HIS A 69 -5.87 -6.96 -16.08
C HIS A 69 -4.78 -8.02 -15.87
N HIS A 70 -4.75 -9.07 -16.71
CA HIS A 70 -3.79 -10.17 -16.60
C HIS A 70 -2.31 -9.72 -16.46
N PRO A 71 -1.82 -8.68 -17.18
CA PRO A 71 -0.44 -8.19 -16.98
C PRO A 71 -0.17 -7.72 -15.55
N VAL A 72 -1.10 -6.99 -14.93
CA VAL A 72 -0.97 -6.52 -13.53
C VAL A 72 -0.95 -7.72 -12.59
N LEU A 73 -1.87 -8.67 -12.76
CA LEU A 73 -1.91 -9.88 -11.93
C LEU A 73 -0.62 -10.69 -12.05
N ARG A 74 -0.06 -10.81 -13.26
CA ARG A 74 1.24 -11.48 -13.46
C ARG A 74 2.35 -10.75 -12.71
N TRP A 75 2.44 -9.43 -12.82
CA TRP A 75 3.48 -8.66 -12.14
C TRP A 75 3.39 -8.74 -10.62
N LEU A 76 2.19 -8.75 -10.05
CA LEU A 76 2.01 -8.97 -8.61
C LEU A 76 2.57 -10.33 -8.16
N ARG A 77 2.42 -11.36 -8.98
CA ARG A 77 3.01 -12.70 -8.73
C ARG A 77 4.53 -12.68 -8.86
N GLU A 78 5.07 -11.96 -9.85
CA GLU A 78 6.53 -11.78 -9.95
C GLU A 78 7.09 -11.06 -8.72
N LEU A 79 6.42 -10.00 -8.24
CA LEU A 79 6.80 -9.30 -7.01
C LEU A 79 6.75 -10.21 -5.78
N ALA A 80 5.72 -11.05 -5.65
CA ALA A 80 5.59 -12.00 -4.55
C ALA A 80 6.71 -13.06 -4.52
N ARG A 81 7.39 -13.27 -5.64
CA ARG A 81 8.49 -14.24 -5.81
C ARG A 81 9.87 -13.63 -5.67
N LEU A 82 9.97 -12.33 -5.43
CA LEU A 82 11.24 -11.66 -5.27
C LEU A 82 12.04 -12.20 -4.07
N PRO A 83 13.38 -12.19 -4.15
CA PRO A 83 14.22 -12.56 -3.03
C PRO A 83 13.99 -11.61 -1.85
N THR A 84 14.26 -12.09 -0.64
CA THR A 84 14.10 -11.31 0.60
C THR A 84 15.08 -10.14 0.71
N SER A 85 16.12 -10.10 -0.13
CA SER A 85 17.12 -9.03 -0.18
C SER A 85 17.21 -8.45 -1.60
N PRO A 86 17.08 -7.12 -1.77
CA PRO A 86 16.74 -6.13 -0.74
C PRO A 86 15.33 -6.36 -0.18
N ARG A 87 15.08 -5.93 1.06
CA ARG A 87 13.78 -6.15 1.72
C ARG A 87 12.73 -5.24 1.10
N LYS A 88 11.89 -5.82 0.24
CA LYS A 88 10.76 -5.13 -0.38
C LYS A 88 9.44 -5.61 0.20
N VAL A 89 8.59 -4.69 0.64
CA VAL A 89 7.27 -4.98 1.17
C VAL A 89 6.25 -4.19 0.35
N VAL A 90 5.30 -4.88 -0.27
CA VAL A 90 4.21 -4.26 -1.02
C VAL A 90 2.90 -4.52 -0.30
N VAL A 91 2.16 -3.45 -0.03
CA VAL A 91 0.84 -3.49 0.61
C VAL A 91 -0.18 -2.95 -0.38
N LEU A 92 -1.17 -3.78 -0.71
CA LEU A 92 -2.31 -3.39 -1.51
C LEU A 92 -3.42 -2.94 -0.56
N SER A 93 -3.82 -1.67 -0.63
CA SER A 93 -5.00 -1.18 0.08
C SER A 93 -6.21 -1.27 -0.83
N THR A 94 -7.26 -1.94 -0.38
CA THR A 94 -8.48 -2.12 -1.16
C THR A 94 -9.72 -1.93 -0.27
N PRO A 95 -10.72 -1.15 -0.70
CA PRO A 95 -11.99 -1.04 0.01
C PRO A 95 -12.89 -2.27 -0.19
N ALA A 96 -12.62 -3.06 -1.24
CA ALA A 96 -13.38 -4.27 -1.56
C ALA A 96 -12.69 -5.51 -0.99
N THR A 97 -13.51 -6.48 -0.59
CA THR A 97 -13.06 -7.79 -0.11
C THR A 97 -12.83 -8.76 -1.27
N GLY A 98 -11.84 -9.63 -1.11
CA GLY A 98 -11.55 -10.73 -2.02
C GLY A 98 -10.47 -10.42 -3.06
N LEU A 99 -9.49 -11.32 -3.14
CA LEU A 99 -8.49 -11.35 -4.20
C LEU A 99 -8.93 -12.28 -5.34
N PRO A 100 -8.52 -12.01 -6.59
CA PRO A 100 -8.64 -12.98 -7.67
C PRO A 100 -7.97 -14.31 -7.30
N HIS A 101 -8.56 -15.41 -7.74
CA HIS A 101 -8.08 -16.77 -7.45
C HIS A 101 -6.57 -16.96 -7.75
N ASP A 102 -6.07 -16.30 -8.80
CA ASP A 102 -4.68 -16.36 -9.23
C ASP A 102 -3.70 -15.75 -8.22
N LEU A 103 -4.16 -14.83 -7.35
CA LEU A 103 -3.36 -14.17 -6.33
C LEU A 103 -3.53 -14.76 -4.93
N CYS A 104 -4.62 -15.48 -4.65
CA CYS A 104 -4.95 -15.97 -3.30
C CYS A 104 -3.84 -16.80 -2.63
N LYS A 105 -2.99 -17.50 -3.41
CA LYS A 105 -1.89 -18.30 -2.87
C LYS A 105 -0.59 -17.51 -2.66
N GLU A 106 -0.42 -16.39 -3.36
CA GLU A 106 0.82 -15.62 -3.38
C GLU A 106 0.72 -14.35 -2.54
N VAL A 107 -0.49 -13.80 -2.39
CA VAL A 107 -0.74 -12.54 -1.68
C VAL A 107 -1.60 -12.81 -0.44
N PRO A 108 -1.03 -12.71 0.78
CA PRO A 108 -1.82 -12.87 2.00
C PRO A 108 -2.81 -11.71 2.14
N THR A 109 -4.05 -12.02 2.51
CA THR A 109 -5.09 -11.02 2.76
C THR A 109 -5.23 -10.79 4.26
N LEU A 110 -5.18 -9.53 4.68
CA LEU A 110 -5.53 -9.11 6.03
C LEU A 110 -6.90 -8.41 5.98
N GLU A 111 -7.93 -9.02 6.55
CA GLU A 111 -9.22 -8.37 6.71
C GLU A 111 -9.25 -7.57 8.02
N LEU A 112 -9.39 -6.25 7.89
CA LEU A 112 -9.57 -5.37 9.04
C LEU A 112 -11.07 -5.27 9.35
N PRO A 113 -11.53 -5.76 10.51
CA PRO A 113 -12.94 -5.61 10.88
C PRO A 113 -13.26 -4.13 11.05
N LEU A 114 -14.54 -3.79 10.83
CA LEU A 114 -15.02 -2.45 11.15
C LEU A 114 -14.82 -2.17 12.65
N PRO A 115 -14.43 -0.94 13.02
CA PRO A 115 -14.26 -0.57 14.42
C PRO A 115 -15.58 -0.74 15.18
N GLY A 116 -15.49 -1.26 16.40
CA GLY A 116 -16.64 -1.39 17.28
C GLY A 116 -17.08 -0.03 17.85
N VAL A 117 -18.23 -0.01 18.53
CA VAL A 117 -18.75 1.22 19.17
C VAL A 117 -17.75 1.81 20.18
N ALA A 118 -17.01 0.95 20.90
CA ALA A 118 -15.99 1.39 21.85
C ALA A 118 -14.82 2.10 21.15
N ASP A 119 -14.31 1.53 20.06
CA ASP A 119 -13.22 2.10 19.27
C ASP A 119 -13.64 3.44 18.65
N LEU A 120 -14.87 3.49 18.12
CA LEU A 120 -15.44 4.73 17.58
C LEU A 120 -15.58 5.81 18.65
N ARG A 121 -15.96 5.44 19.87
CA ARG A 121 -16.05 6.37 21.00
C ARG A 121 -14.68 6.92 21.38
N GLU A 122 -13.65 6.09 21.41
CA GLU A 122 -12.28 6.54 21.69
C GLU A 122 -11.78 7.51 20.63
N VAL A 123 -11.97 7.19 19.34
CA VAL A 123 -11.61 8.09 18.24
C VAL A 123 -12.40 9.41 18.34
N PHE A 124 -13.69 9.34 18.67
CA PHE A 124 -14.51 10.54 18.88
C PHE A 124 -14.01 11.40 20.03
N GLU A 125 -13.71 10.81 21.19
CA GLU A 125 -13.17 11.53 22.36
C GLU A 125 -11.81 12.18 22.04
N GLN A 126 -10.94 11.48 21.30
CA GLN A 126 -9.66 12.03 20.83
C GLN A 126 -9.85 13.22 19.87
N VAL A 127 -10.76 13.11 18.89
CA VAL A 127 -11.02 14.21 17.94
C VAL A 127 -11.72 15.40 18.62
N ALA A 128 -12.67 15.16 19.52
CA ALA A 128 -13.36 16.21 20.27
C ALA A 128 -12.38 17.01 21.13
N SER A 129 -11.51 16.31 21.89
CA SER A 129 -10.47 16.95 22.71
C SER A 129 -9.44 17.72 21.89
N ALA A 130 -9.07 17.24 20.70
CA ALA A 130 -8.17 17.97 19.80
C ALA A 130 -8.82 19.23 19.19
N THR A 131 -10.14 19.25 19.05
CA THR A 131 -10.90 20.35 18.42
C THR A 131 -11.47 21.34 19.45
N GLY A 132 -11.31 21.06 20.75
CA GLY A 132 -11.68 21.97 21.84
C GLY A 132 -13.19 22.06 22.13
N VAL A 133 -13.96 21.00 21.83
CA VAL A 133 -15.37 20.84 22.22
C VAL A 133 -15.49 19.81 23.33
#